data_AF-A0A0C2WW56-F1
#
_entry.id   AF-A0A0C2WW56-F1
#
_cell.length_a   1.000
_cell.length_b   1.000
_cell.length_c   1.000
_cell.angle_alpha   90.00
_cell.angle_beta   90.00
_cell.angle_gamma   90.00
#
_symmetry.space_group_name_H-M   'P 1'
#
loop_
_entity.id
_entity.type
_entity.pdbx_description
1 polymer ?
#
loop_
_entity_poly.entity_id
_entity_poly.type
_entity_poly.pdbx_seq_one_letter_code
_entity_poly.pdbx_strand_id
1 'polypeptide(L)'
;MSPSSYINPPVPSLPITASSPNPVPHHTTRSETMPATVISNATRIWETNVYWSLYSQCGIWNSKNKGVDIWECVRDHQSTQDTQPPNPKFWRYVARR
;
A
#
# COMPACT_ATOMS: atom_id res chain seq x y z
N MET A 1 16.19 -35.92 -62.07
CA MET A 1 15.17 -35.02 -61.49
C MET A 1 15.89 -34.03 -60.60
N SER A 2 16.04 -32.79 -61.07
CA SER A 2 16.51 -31.67 -60.25
C SER A 2 15.34 -30.71 -60.07
N PRO A 3 15.12 -30.18 -58.86
CA PRO A 3 14.55 -28.85 -58.81
C PRO A 3 15.16 -27.93 -57.75
N SER A 4 15.30 -26.69 -58.21
CA SER A 4 14.98 -25.44 -57.52
C SER A 4 15.95 -24.91 -56.46
N SER A 5 16.83 -24.07 -56.99
CA SER A 5 17.48 -22.93 -56.35
C SER A 5 16.46 -21.94 -55.78
N TYR A 6 16.59 -21.60 -54.50
CA TYR A 6 16.00 -20.41 -53.89
C TYR A 6 17.13 -19.44 -53.50
N ILE A 7 17.03 -18.22 -54.02
CA ILE A 7 17.97 -17.12 -53.86
C ILE A 7 17.64 -16.38 -52.55
N ASN A 8 18.60 -16.29 -51.63
CA ASN A 8 18.48 -15.47 -50.42
C ASN A 8 18.85 -14.00 -50.71
N PRO A 9 18.08 -13.01 -50.22
CA PRO A 9 18.48 -11.61 -50.29
C PRO A 9 19.56 -11.24 -49.26
N PRO A 10 20.39 -10.21 -49.53
CA PRO A 10 21.52 -9.82 -48.69
C PRO A 10 21.12 -9.11 -47.39
N VAL A 11 21.86 -9.42 -46.33
CA VAL A 11 21.76 -8.84 -44.99
C VAL A 11 22.42 -7.46 -44.97
N PRO A 12 21.76 -6.38 -44.51
CA PRO A 12 22.45 -5.12 -44.24
C PRO A 12 23.23 -5.21 -42.91
N SER A 13 24.49 -4.81 -42.97
CA SER A 13 25.44 -4.83 -41.85
C SER A 13 25.59 -3.44 -41.20
N LEU A 14 26.03 -3.46 -39.93
CA LEU A 14 26.79 -2.45 -39.16
C LEU A 14 26.00 -1.55 -38.17
N PRO A 15 26.66 -0.97 -37.13
CA PRO A 15 28.05 -1.14 -36.66
C PRO A 15 28.19 -1.56 -35.18
N ILE A 16 29.37 -2.12 -34.85
CA ILE A 16 29.84 -2.36 -33.48
C ILE A 16 30.57 -1.09 -33.01
N THR A 17 30.11 -0.49 -31.91
CA THR A 17 30.85 0.52 -31.12
C THR A 17 30.44 0.31 -29.66
N ALA A 18 31.30 -0.31 -28.86
CA ALA A 18 32.22 0.35 -27.93
C ALA A 18 31.57 0.70 -26.58
N SER A 19 31.91 -0.11 -25.58
CA SER A 19 32.34 0.25 -24.22
C SER A 19 31.60 1.34 -23.42
N SER A 20 31.22 0.93 -22.20
CA SER A 20 31.20 1.73 -20.94
C SER A 20 29.87 2.41 -20.55
N PRO A 21 29.65 2.69 -19.25
CA PRO A 21 29.75 1.82 -18.08
C PRO A 21 28.36 1.66 -17.40
N ASN A 22 28.30 0.81 -16.37
CA ASN A 22 27.13 0.62 -15.51
C ASN A 22 26.36 1.93 -15.19
N PRO A 23 25.02 1.94 -15.25
CA PRO A 23 24.26 3.03 -14.65
C PRO A 23 24.42 2.94 -13.14
N VAL A 24 25.02 3.99 -12.57
CA VAL A 24 24.90 4.33 -11.15
C VAL A 24 23.41 4.43 -10.83
N PRO A 25 22.89 3.73 -9.80
CA PRO A 25 21.51 3.92 -9.39
C PRO A 25 21.41 5.25 -8.62
N HIS A 26 21.15 6.34 -9.34
CA HIS A 26 20.70 7.58 -8.76
C HIS A 26 19.23 7.43 -8.33
N HIS A 27 19.03 7.54 -7.02
CA HIS A 27 17.85 8.01 -6.29
C HIS A 27 16.49 7.85 -6.97
N THR A 28 15.62 7.04 -6.35
CA THR A 28 14.42 7.59 -5.70
C THR A 28 13.89 6.48 -4.81
N THR A 29 14.13 6.62 -3.51
CA THR A 29 13.25 6.04 -2.50
C THR A 29 11.86 6.55 -2.86
N ARG A 30 11.05 5.74 -3.56
CA ARG A 30 9.60 5.92 -3.49
C ARG A 30 9.27 5.64 -2.04
N SER A 31 9.39 6.67 -1.21
CA SER A 31 8.49 6.85 -0.08
C SER A 31 7.12 6.80 -0.72
N GLU A 32 6.58 5.60 -0.80
CA GLU A 32 5.19 5.33 -1.12
C GLU A 32 4.44 6.14 -0.08
N THR A 33 4.05 7.35 -0.48
CA THR A 33 3.21 8.23 0.31
C THR A 33 1.94 7.44 0.51
N MET A 34 1.89 6.68 1.61
CA MET A 34 0.66 6.08 2.09
C MET A 34 -0.32 7.24 2.08
N PRO A 35 -1.38 7.17 1.27
CA PRO A 35 -2.33 8.27 1.18
C PRO A 35 -2.72 8.60 2.61
N ALA A 36 -2.53 9.85 3.01
CA ALA A 36 -2.83 10.27 4.37
C ALA A 36 -4.26 9.83 4.65
N THR A 37 -4.45 8.96 5.64
CA THR A 37 -5.77 8.46 6.01
C THR A 37 -6.65 9.67 6.33
N VAL A 38 -7.60 9.95 5.45
CA VAL A 38 -8.55 11.06 5.65
C VAL A 38 -9.48 10.64 6.77
N ILE A 39 -9.47 11.38 7.87
CA ILE A 39 -10.37 11.13 8.98
C ILE A 39 -11.71 11.78 8.66
N SER A 40 -12.75 10.98 8.49
CA SER A 40 -14.10 11.50 8.23
C SER A 40 -14.55 12.46 9.33
N ASN A 41 -15.36 13.46 9.00
CA ASN A 41 -15.87 14.44 9.97
C ASN A 41 -16.57 13.73 11.15
N ALA A 42 -17.36 12.69 10.86
CA ALA A 42 -17.96 11.81 11.84
C ALA A 42 -17.16 10.50 11.99
N THR A 43 -16.34 10.40 13.04
CA THR A 43 -15.72 9.13 13.44
C THR A 43 -16.59 8.48 14.52
N ARG A 44 -17.09 7.27 14.25
CA ARG A 44 -17.90 6.50 15.20
C ARG A 44 -17.06 6.14 16.44
N ILE A 45 -17.67 6.06 17.62
CA ILE A 45 -16.99 5.55 18.83
C ILE A 45 -16.81 4.03 18.70
N TRP A 46 -15.73 3.48 19.24
CA TRP A 46 -15.61 2.03 19.28
C TRP A 46 -16.73 1.40 20.14
N GLU A 47 -17.41 0.40 19.61
CA GLU A 47 -18.53 -0.30 20.26
C GLU A 47 -18.39 -1.81 20.03
N THR A 48 -18.89 -2.63 20.97
CA THR A 48 -18.99 -4.09 20.82
C THR A 48 -20.19 -4.48 19.96
N ASN A 49 -20.15 -5.67 19.35
CA ASN A 49 -21.20 -6.20 18.48
C ASN A 49 -21.52 -5.32 17.26
N VAL A 50 -20.53 -4.55 16.80
CA VAL A 50 -20.60 -3.78 15.56
C VAL A 50 -19.68 -4.44 14.53
N TYR A 51 -20.17 -4.56 13.29
CA TYR A 51 -19.33 -4.99 12.19
C TYR A 51 -18.49 -3.81 11.70
N TRP A 52 -17.17 -3.98 11.69
CA TRP A 52 -16.22 -2.98 11.24
C TRP A 52 -15.57 -3.44 9.93
N SER A 53 -15.92 -2.78 8.83
CA SER A 53 -15.29 -3.01 7.53
C SER A 53 -13.86 -2.49 7.50
N LEU A 54 -13.04 -3.01 6.59
CA LEU A 54 -11.68 -2.60 6.30
C LEU A 54 -11.65 -1.08 6.04
N TYR A 55 -10.69 -0.42 6.64
CA TYR A 55 -10.51 1.04 6.65
C TYR A 55 -11.61 1.85 7.36
N SER A 56 -12.58 1.20 8.01
CA SER A 56 -13.50 1.90 8.90
C SER A 56 -12.75 2.49 10.08
N GLN A 57 -13.16 3.68 10.51
CA GLN A 57 -12.49 4.41 11.57
C GLN A 57 -13.34 4.41 12.84
N CYS A 58 -12.69 4.23 13.99
CA CYS A 58 -13.31 4.41 15.30
C CYS A 58 -12.51 5.35 16.20
N GLY A 59 -13.18 5.96 17.17
CA GLY A 59 -12.59 6.79 18.21
C GLY A 59 -12.64 6.11 19.57
N ILE A 60 -11.56 6.23 20.35
CA ILE A 60 -11.48 5.83 21.76
C ILE A 60 -11.04 7.01 22.61
N TRP A 61 -11.76 7.25 23.70
CA TRP A 61 -11.34 8.24 24.69
C TRP A 61 -10.08 7.76 25.43
N ASN A 62 -9.01 8.54 25.34
CA ASN A 62 -7.78 8.31 26.06
C ASN A 62 -7.73 9.22 27.30
N SER A 63 -8.01 8.66 28.47
CA SER A 63 -8.05 9.39 29.73
C SER A 63 -6.70 9.98 30.15
N LYS A 64 -5.57 9.37 29.75
CA LYS A 64 -4.22 9.86 30.08
C LYS A 64 -3.91 11.17 29.39
N ASN A 65 -4.34 11.29 28.13
CA ASN A 65 -4.03 12.44 27.28
C ASN A 65 -5.24 13.38 27.07
N LYS A 66 -6.39 13.07 27.68
CA LYS A 66 -7.64 13.84 27.61
C LYS A 66 -8.07 14.16 26.17
N GLY A 67 -8.01 13.16 25.28
CA GLY A 67 -8.36 13.31 23.88
C GLY A 67 -8.91 12.03 23.26
N VAL A 68 -9.34 12.11 22.01
CA VAL A 68 -9.85 10.94 21.27
C VAL A 68 -8.76 10.41 20.35
N ASP A 69 -8.31 9.19 20.60
CA ASP A 69 -7.42 8.48 19.69
C ASP A 69 -8.27 7.84 18.58
N ILE A 70 -7.87 8.06 17.33
CA ILE A 70 -8.53 7.57 16.13
C ILE A 70 -7.78 6.35 15.62
N TRP A 71 -8.53 5.28 15.38
CA TRP A 71 -8.05 4.00 14.93
C TRP A 71 -8.74 3.60 13.63
N GLU A 72 -8.00 2.97 12.73
CA GLU A 72 -8.51 2.45 11.47
C GLU A 72 -8.46 0.92 11.47
N CYS A 73 -9.54 0.31 11.04
CA CYS A 73 -9.69 -1.12 10.93
C CYS A 73 -8.79 -1.64 9.81
N VAL A 74 -7.89 -2.57 10.10
CA VAL A 74 -6.99 -3.20 9.11
C VAL A 74 -7.50 -4.57 8.62
N ARG A 75 -8.63 -5.04 9.17
CA ARG A 75 -9.27 -6.30 8.79
C ARG A 75 -10.76 -6.31 9.19
N ASP A 76 -11.63 -6.68 8.25
CA ASP A 76 -13.05 -6.93 8.50
C ASP A 76 -13.27 -7.86 9.71
N HIS A 77 -14.07 -7.42 10.68
CA HIS A 77 -14.44 -8.26 11.81
C HIS A 77 -15.72 -7.77 12.51
N GLN A 78 -16.34 -8.67 13.26
CA GLN A 78 -17.34 -8.33 14.26
C GLN A 78 -16.62 -7.97 15.57
N SER A 79 -16.89 -6.80 16.14
CA SER A 79 -16.24 -6.40 17.37
C SER A 79 -16.70 -7.23 18.56
N THR A 80 -15.74 -7.79 19.28
CA THR A 80 -15.89 -8.35 20.63
C THR A 80 -15.02 -7.57 21.62
N GLN A 81 -15.16 -7.84 22.91
CA GLN A 81 -14.39 -7.16 23.95
C GLN A 81 -12.86 -7.26 23.74
N ASP A 82 -12.37 -8.37 23.19
CA ASP A 82 -10.94 -8.61 22.95
C ASP A 82 -10.40 -7.96 21.67
N THR A 83 -11.29 -7.40 20.85
CA THR A 83 -10.94 -6.77 19.57
C THR A 83 -10.79 -5.25 19.71
N GLN A 84 -10.95 -4.66 20.90
CA GLN A 84 -10.83 -3.22 21.09
C GLN A 84 -9.41 -2.71 20.78
N PRO A 85 -9.24 -1.53 20.14
CA PRO A 85 -7.96 -0.84 20.13
C PRO A 85 -7.45 -0.58 21.56
N PRO A 86 -6.14 -0.73 21.84
CA PRO A 86 -5.03 -0.94 20.91
C PRO A 86 -4.76 -2.43 20.64
N ASN A 87 -5.39 -3.01 19.62
CA ASN A 87 -5.15 -4.38 19.18
C ASN A 87 -4.65 -4.37 17.72
N PRO A 88 -3.34 -4.57 17.49
CA PRO A 88 -2.74 -4.43 16.16
C PRO A 88 -3.20 -5.50 15.15
N LYS A 89 -3.90 -6.55 15.60
CA LYS A 89 -4.50 -7.54 14.68
C LYS A 89 -5.67 -6.96 13.90
N PHE A 90 -6.34 -5.95 14.44
CA PHE A 90 -7.56 -5.36 13.88
C PHE A 90 -7.46 -3.85 13.67
N TRP A 91 -6.58 -3.16 14.39
CA TRP A 91 -6.55 -1.70 14.42
C TRP A 91 -5.14 -1.12 14.21
N ARG A 92 -5.08 -0.06 13.42
CA ARG A 92 -3.90 0.79 13.25
C ARG A 92 -4.22 2.18 13.79
N TYR A 93 -3.29 2.75 14.56
CA TYR A 93 -3.42 4.13 15.02
C TYR A 93 -3.30 5.10 13.84
N VAL A 94 -4.18 6.10 13.80
CA VAL A 94 -4.22 7.10 12.72
C VAL A 94 -3.78 8.46 13.25
N ALA A 95 -4.52 9.00 14.20
CA ALA A 95 -4.30 10.34 14.74
C ALA A 95 -5.01 10.53 16.08
N ARG A 96 -4.93 11.74 16.60
CA ARG A 96 -5.67 12.20 17.78
C ARG A 96 -6.49 13.45 17.42
N ARG A 97 -7.66 13.57 18.05
CA ARG A 97 -8.45 14.80 18.13
C ARG A 97 -8.46 15.35 19.56
#